data_AF-A0A956BD49-F1
#
_entry.id   AF-A0A956BD49-F1
#
_cell.length_a   1.000
_cell.length_b   1.000
_cell.length_c   1.000
_cell.angle_alpha   90.00
_cell.angle_beta   90.00
_cell.angle_gamma   90.00
#
_symmetry.space_group_name_H-M   'P 1'
#
loop_
_entity.id
_entity.type
_entity.pdbx_description
1 polymer ?
#
loop_
_entity_poly.entity_id
_entity_poly.type
_entity_poly.pdbx_seq_one_letter_code
_entity_poly.pdbx_strand_id
1 'polypeptide(L)'
;WAPMPGFDPHAPSNGPHGQTSTIYLNRILADAIADGPPWPTDSMVLKEGWADGELVARALMHKDAGGWFYALFDADDRIVAAGVSMYCADCHDDGLDQLLSAPAPLPDY
;
A
#
# COMPACT_ATOMS: atom_id res chain seq x y z
N TRP A 1 -11.95 -4.33 4.03
CA TRP A 1 -10.67 -3.69 4.38
C TRP A 1 -10.33 -4.03 5.80
N ALA A 2 -9.10 -4.45 6.05
CA ALA A 2 -8.55 -4.71 7.38
C ALA A 2 -7.27 -3.86 7.56
N PRO A 3 -6.96 -3.36 8.77
CA PRO A 3 -5.69 -2.69 8.99
C PRO A 3 -4.53 -3.66 8.72
N MET A 4 -3.42 -3.14 8.22
CA MET A 4 -2.22 -3.94 7.98
C MET A 4 -1.68 -4.51 9.31
N PRO A 5 -1.52 -5.85 9.44
CA PRO A 5 -1.01 -6.45 10.65
C PRO A 5 0.40 -5.96 10.98
N GLY A 6 0.63 -5.58 12.24
CA GLY A 6 1.95 -5.12 12.71
C GLY A 6 2.33 -3.71 12.27
N PHE A 7 1.45 -2.98 11.56
CA PHE A 7 1.69 -1.60 11.14
C PHE A 7 0.98 -0.62 12.08
N ASP A 8 1.71 0.38 12.59
CA ASP A 8 1.16 1.42 13.44
C ASP A 8 0.30 2.39 12.62
N PRO A 9 -0.97 2.64 12.98
CA PRO A 9 -1.74 3.73 12.39
C PRO A 9 -0.99 5.06 12.55
N HIS A 10 -0.92 5.86 11.48
CA HIS A 10 -0.11 7.08 11.44
C HIS A 10 1.40 6.87 11.62
N ALA A 11 1.94 5.72 11.20
CA ALA A 11 3.38 5.57 11.07
C ALA A 11 3.97 6.64 10.12
N PRO A 12 5.21 7.13 10.38
CA PRO A 12 5.87 8.10 9.52
C PRO A 12 5.89 7.65 8.05
N SER A 13 5.61 8.60 7.16
CA SER A 13 5.53 8.39 5.73
C SER A 13 6.21 9.54 4.99
N ASN A 14 6.60 9.30 3.74
CA ASN A 14 7.29 10.26 2.89
C ASN A 14 6.67 10.30 1.49
N GLY A 15 7.10 11.26 0.69
CA GLY A 15 6.71 11.41 -0.71
C GLY A 15 5.26 11.86 -0.87
N PRO A 16 4.51 11.33 -1.87
CA PRO A 16 3.14 11.77 -2.16
C PRO A 16 2.11 11.28 -1.14
N HIS A 17 2.53 10.66 -0.04
CA HIS A 17 1.67 9.93 0.90
C HIS A 17 1.46 10.65 2.25
N GLY A 18 1.73 11.96 2.32
CA GLY A 18 1.66 12.72 3.56
C GLY A 18 2.83 12.46 4.53
N GLN A 19 2.75 13.07 5.70
CA GLN A 19 3.74 12.98 6.79
C GLN A 19 3.60 11.68 7.59
N THR A 20 2.37 11.18 7.74
CA THR A 20 2.06 9.90 8.37
C THR A 20 1.06 9.13 7.52
N SER A 21 0.95 7.83 7.77
CA SER A 21 0.03 7.00 7.00
C SER A 21 -0.59 5.85 7.76
N THR A 22 -1.75 5.42 7.28
CA THR A 22 -2.43 4.21 7.73
C THR A 22 -2.64 3.31 6.52
N ILE A 23 -2.36 2.02 6.67
CA ILE A 23 -2.43 1.04 5.59
C ILE A 23 -3.54 0.03 5.86
N TYR A 24 -4.33 -0.24 4.82
CA TYR A 24 -5.42 -1.18 4.82
C TYR A 24 -5.25 -2.19 3.68
N LEU A 25 -5.60 -3.44 3.96
CA LEU A 25 -5.56 -4.54 3.02
C LEU A 25 -6.99 -4.97 2.69
N ASN A 26 -7.25 -5.38 1.44
CA ASN A 26 -8.47 -6.15 1.20
C ASN A 26 -8.37 -7.53 1.84
N ARG A 27 -9.48 -8.27 1.85
CA ARG A 27 -9.53 -9.58 2.51
C ARG A 27 -8.54 -10.58 1.91
N ILE A 28 -8.40 -10.58 0.59
CA ILE A 28 -7.51 -11.50 -0.15
C ILE A 28 -6.07 -11.34 0.33
N LEU A 29 -5.57 -10.11 0.37
CA LEU A 29 -4.21 -9.85 0.82
C LEU A 29 -4.07 -10.03 2.34
N ALA A 30 -5.07 -9.62 3.13
CA ALA A 30 -5.04 -9.81 4.58
C ALA A 30 -4.94 -11.28 4.99
N ASP A 31 -5.64 -12.18 4.28
CA ASP A 31 -5.62 -13.62 4.55
C ASP A 31 -4.28 -14.25 4.11
N ALA A 32 -3.62 -13.71 3.08
CA ALA A 32 -2.37 -14.25 2.53
C ALA A 32 -1.08 -13.61 3.10
N ILE A 33 -1.16 -12.47 3.79
CA ILE A 33 0.03 -11.68 4.17
C ILE A 33 1.00 -12.47 5.08
N ALA A 34 0.48 -13.40 5.89
CA ALA A 34 1.28 -14.24 6.78
C ALA A 34 2.05 -15.34 6.05
N ASP A 35 1.58 -15.74 4.86
CA ASP A 35 2.21 -16.79 4.05
C ASP A 35 3.38 -16.25 3.21
N GLY A 36 3.49 -14.92 3.09
CA GLY A 36 4.52 -14.25 2.28
C GLY A 36 4.19 -14.20 0.78
N PRO A 37 5.04 -13.53 -0.02
CA PRO A 37 4.81 -13.36 -1.46
C PRO A 37 5.06 -14.68 -2.23
N PRO A 38 4.52 -14.82 -3.45
CA PRO A 38 3.80 -13.80 -4.22
C PRO A 38 2.39 -13.54 -3.70
N TRP A 39 2.00 -12.28 -3.66
CA TRP A 39 0.65 -11.86 -3.30
C TRP A 39 -0.37 -12.36 -4.34
N PRO A 40 -1.56 -12.81 -3.92
CA PRO A 40 -2.58 -13.28 -4.86
C PRO A 40 -3.05 -12.20 -5.83
N THR A 41 -3.51 -12.61 -7.01
CA THR A 41 -4.33 -11.74 -7.88
C THR A 41 -5.55 -11.22 -7.10
N ASP A 42 -6.01 -10.03 -7.46
CA ASP A 42 -7.04 -9.25 -6.77
C ASP A 42 -6.61 -8.76 -5.38
N SER A 43 -5.33 -8.88 -4.99
CA SER A 43 -4.79 -8.21 -3.81
C SER A 43 -4.91 -6.70 -3.94
N MET A 44 -5.38 -6.03 -2.89
CA MET A 44 -5.47 -4.57 -2.86
C MET A 44 -4.90 -4.00 -1.57
N VAL A 45 -4.22 -2.86 -1.72
CA VAL A 45 -3.71 -2.04 -0.62
C VAL A 45 -4.31 -0.65 -0.76
N LEU A 46 -4.92 -0.15 0.30
CA LEU A 46 -5.32 1.25 0.43
C LEU A 46 -4.43 1.89 1.49
N LYS A 47 -3.83 3.03 1.15
CA LYS A 47 -3.05 3.84 2.08
C LYS A 47 -3.69 5.21 2.19
N GLU A 48 -3.98 5.63 3.42
CA GLU A 48 -4.39 6.99 3.71
C GLU A 48 -3.19 7.78 4.22
N GLY A 49 -2.93 8.92 3.60
CA GLY A 49 -1.83 9.83 3.93
C GLY A 49 -2.33 11.07 4.65
N TRP A 50 -1.66 11.43 5.75
CA TRP A 50 -2.08 12.49 6.66
C TRP A 50 -0.97 13.54 6.85
N ALA A 51 -1.35 14.80 7.03
CA ALA A 51 -0.45 15.88 7.41
C ALA A 51 -1.19 16.82 8.36
N ASP A 52 -0.56 17.20 9.48
CA ASP A 52 -1.14 18.10 10.49
C ASP A 52 -2.54 17.66 10.99
N GLY A 53 -2.79 16.34 11.00
CA GLY A 53 -4.07 15.75 11.42
C GLY A 53 -5.14 15.72 10.33
N GLU A 54 -4.86 16.25 9.14
CA GLU A 54 -5.78 16.25 8.00
C GLU A 54 -5.39 15.20 6.97
N LEU A 55 -6.40 14.60 6.33
CA LEU A 55 -6.16 13.70 5.22
C LEU A 55 -5.72 14.52 3.99
N VAL A 56 -4.61 14.13 3.38
CA VAL A 56 -4.05 14.84 2.22
C VAL A 56 -3.97 13.97 0.96
N ALA A 57 -3.99 12.65 1.11
CA ALA A 57 -3.91 11.73 -0.02
C ALA A 57 -4.53 10.37 0.28
N ARG A 58 -5.02 9.71 -0.76
CA ARG A 58 -5.28 8.25 -0.76
C ARG A 58 -4.47 7.61 -1.86
N ALA A 59 -3.76 6.53 -1.56
CA ALA A 59 -3.06 5.73 -2.54
C ALA A 59 -3.65 4.32 -2.58
N LEU A 60 -3.89 3.80 -3.77
CA LEU A 60 -4.42 2.47 -4.01
C LEU A 60 -3.42 1.66 -4.84
N MET A 61 -3.19 0.42 -4.42
CA MET A 61 -2.54 -0.59 -5.24
C MET A 61 -3.54 -1.73 -5.49
N HIS A 62 -3.56 -2.26 -6.71
CA HIS A 62 -4.35 -3.43 -7.08
C HIS A 62 -3.51 -4.37 -7.93
N LYS A 63 -3.42 -5.64 -7.55
CA LYS A 63 -2.69 -6.66 -8.29
C LYS A 63 -3.61 -7.42 -9.23
N ASP A 64 -3.36 -7.34 -10.52
CA ASP A 64 -4.04 -8.16 -11.52
C ASP A 64 -3.09 -9.22 -12.10
N ALA A 65 -3.50 -9.89 -13.19
CA ALA A 65 -2.68 -10.91 -13.85
C ALA A 65 -1.40 -10.34 -14.53
N GLY A 66 -1.39 -9.04 -14.83
CA GLY A 66 -0.29 -8.31 -15.45
C GLY A 66 0.65 -7.62 -14.45
N GLY A 67 0.33 -7.62 -13.16
CA GLY A 67 1.16 -7.05 -12.09
C GLY A 67 0.39 -6.03 -11.24
N TRP A 68 1.12 -5.10 -10.64
CA TRP A 68 0.53 -4.06 -9.80
C TRP A 68 0.13 -2.82 -10.60
N PHE A 69 -1.11 -2.40 -10.41
CA PHE A 69 -1.64 -1.10 -10.79
C PHE A 69 -1.63 -0.15 -9.60
N TYR A 70 -1.28 1.11 -9.82
CA TYR A 70 -1.20 2.15 -8.80
C TYR A 70 -2.18 3.29 -9.13
N ALA A 71 -2.79 3.86 -8.10
CA ALA A 71 -3.51 5.12 -8.20
C ALA A 71 -3.27 6.00 -6.97
N LEU A 72 -3.18 7.30 -7.19
CA LEU A 72 -3.06 8.33 -6.18
C LEU A 72 -4.21 9.31 -6.35
N PHE A 73 -4.87 9.61 -5.24
CA PHE A 73 -5.97 10.54 -5.13
C PHE A 73 -5.63 11.65 -4.14
N ASP A 74 -6.14 12.85 -4.38
CA ASP A 74 -6.12 13.92 -3.40
C ASP A 74 -7.15 13.69 -2.27
N ALA A 75 -7.25 14.63 -1.33
CA ALA A 75 -8.18 14.55 -0.21
C ALA A 75 -9.67 14.51 -0.63
N ASP A 76 -9.98 15.02 -1.83
CA ASP A 76 -11.33 15.08 -2.41
C ASP A 76 -11.61 13.89 -3.35
N ASP A 77 -10.79 12.84 -3.29
CA ASP A 77 -10.88 11.64 -4.14
C ASP A 77 -10.69 11.91 -5.65
N ARG A 78 -10.04 13.01 -6.02
CA ARG A 78 -9.69 13.26 -7.42
C ARG A 78 -8.39 12.55 -7.77
N ILE A 79 -8.36 11.90 -8.93
CA ILE A 79 -7.17 11.22 -9.44
C ILE A 79 -6.06 12.25 -9.70
N VAL A 80 -4.95 12.09 -9.00
CA VAL A 80 -3.70 12.84 -9.21
C VAL A 80 -2.80 12.10 -10.20
N ALA A 81 -2.69 10.77 -10.03
CA ALA A 81 -1.93 9.90 -10.91
C ALA A 81 -2.54 8.49 -10.90
N ALA A 82 -2.46 7.76 -12.01
CA ALA A 82 -2.90 6.37 -12.08
C ALA A 82 -2.19 5.61 -13.21
N GLY A 83 -2.00 4.31 -13.03
CA GLY A 83 -1.41 3.42 -14.02
C GLY A 83 -0.30 2.53 -13.46
N VAL A 84 0.33 1.81 -14.37
CA VAL A 84 1.57 1.04 -14.14
C VAL A 84 2.82 1.95 -14.21
N SER A 85 2.65 3.27 -14.09
CA SER A 85 3.67 4.26 -14.47
C SER A 85 4.92 4.21 -13.56
N MET A 86 6.08 4.55 -14.14
CA MET A 86 7.42 4.44 -13.54
C MET A 86 7.51 5.04 -12.14
N TYR A 87 6.85 6.17 -11.87
CA TYR A 87 7.05 6.90 -10.62
C TYR A 87 6.62 6.15 -9.35
N CYS A 88 5.62 5.26 -9.46
CA CYS A 88 5.20 4.43 -8.35
C CYS A 88 6.01 3.13 -8.32
N ALA A 89 6.17 2.50 -9.49
CA ALA A 89 6.88 1.23 -9.61
C ALA A 89 8.34 1.35 -9.14
N ASP A 90 9.05 2.43 -9.50
CA ASP A 90 10.48 2.60 -9.20
C ASP A 90 10.78 2.56 -7.69
N CYS A 91 9.94 3.20 -6.85
CA CYS A 91 10.11 3.13 -5.40
C CYS A 91 9.58 1.82 -4.80
N HIS A 92 8.61 1.19 -5.46
CA HIS A 92 8.00 -0.04 -4.96
C HIS A 92 8.78 -1.29 -5.36
N ASP A 93 9.66 -1.24 -6.36
CA ASP A 93 10.39 -2.41 -6.88
C ASP A 93 11.29 -3.07 -5.81
N ASP A 94 11.73 -2.29 -4.82
CA ASP A 94 12.49 -2.77 -3.65
C ASP A 94 11.63 -3.52 -2.61
N GLY A 95 10.30 -3.53 -2.77
CA GLY A 95 9.35 -4.16 -1.85
C GLY A 95 9.19 -5.67 -2.07
N LEU A 96 8.70 -6.37 -1.04
CA LEU A 96 8.33 -7.77 -1.15
C LEU A 96 7.14 -7.90 -2.10
N ASP A 97 7.38 -8.35 -3.33
CA ASP A 97 6.40 -8.33 -4.42
C ASP A 97 5.70 -6.96 -4.51
N GLN A 98 6.55 -5.93 -4.55
CA GLN A 98 6.21 -4.51 -4.63
C GLN A 98 5.49 -3.89 -3.43
N LEU A 99 5.35 -4.64 -2.32
CA LEU A 99 4.83 -4.12 -1.06
C LEU A 99 5.98 -3.78 -0.09
N LEU A 100 6.20 -2.48 0.14
CA LEU A 100 7.32 -1.97 0.97
C LEU A 100 7.15 -2.18 2.48
N SER A 101 5.90 -2.31 2.95
CA SER A 101 5.59 -2.39 4.38
C SER A 101 5.20 -3.78 4.84
N ALA A 102 5.33 -4.81 3.99
CA ALA A 102 5.00 -6.18 4.35
C ALA A 102 5.71 -6.54 5.66
N PRO A 103 5.00 -7.11 6.66
CA PRO A 103 5.67 -7.56 7.86
C PRO A 103 6.79 -8.51 7.44
N ALA A 104 7.99 -8.32 8.00
CA ALA A 104 9.08 -9.27 7.80
C ALA A 104 8.55 -10.69 8.03
N PRO A 105 8.99 -11.70 7.25
CA PRO A 105 8.66 -13.08 7.58
C PRO A 105 8.94 -13.28 9.06
N LEU A 106 7.96 -13.79 9.80
CA LEU A 106 8.19 -14.16 11.19
C LEU A 106 9.43 -15.07 11.20
N PRO A 107 10.41 -14.86 12.09
CA PRO A 107 11.57 -15.74 12.14
C PRO A 107 11.08 -17.17 12.32
N ASP A 108 11.60 -18.09 11.50
CA ASP A 108 11.38 -19.52 11.66
C ASP A 108 11.75 -19.90 13.12
N TYR A 109 10.79 -20.42 13.88
CA TYR A 109 11.03 -21.01 15.20
C TYR A 109 11.38 -22.48 15.09
#